data_AF-A0A497FD75-F1
#
_entry.id   AF-A0A497FD75-F1
#
_cell.length_a   1.000
_cell.length_b   1.000
_cell.length_c   1.000
_cell.angle_alpha   90.00
_cell.angle_beta   90.00
_cell.angle_gamma   90.00
#
_symmetry.space_group_name_H-M   'P 1'
#
loop_
_entity.id
_entity.type
_entity.pdbx_description
1 polymer ?
#
loop_
_entity_poly.entity_id
_entity_poly.type
_entity_poly.pdbx_seq_one_letter_code
_entity_poly.pdbx_strand_id
1 'polypeptide(L)'
;MRYSPRKPDICVIDQRIRRMSKVIRVELPSPVLSVINRPSTISQQLLKALDRVTEIGHGTVLIHGEEDLALIPLVLRLPTRSIACYGDPFGNALVAVIVTDVVKRAFGRALNKMVRVKMS
;
A
#
# COMPACT_ATOMS: atom_id res chain seq x y z
N MET A 1 -2.39 -29.31 8.73
CA MET A 1 -2.51 -27.84 8.78
C MET A 1 -3.47 -27.41 7.68
N ARG A 2 -4.69 -26.97 8.02
CA ARG A 2 -5.65 -26.44 7.02
C ARG A 2 -5.31 -24.98 6.79
N TYR A 3 -4.68 -24.64 5.67
CA TYR A 3 -4.59 -23.26 5.21
C TYR A 3 -6.00 -22.80 4.83
N SER A 4 -6.62 -21.97 5.67
CA SER A 4 -7.71 -21.12 5.22
C SER A 4 -7.05 -19.87 4.63
N PRO A 5 -7.15 -19.61 3.30
CA PRO A 5 -6.55 -18.42 2.73
C PRO A 5 -7.32 -17.21 3.27
N ARG A 6 -6.74 -16.52 4.27
CA ARG A 6 -7.26 -15.22 4.68
C ARG A 6 -7.07 -14.26 3.52
N LYS A 7 -8.17 -13.70 3.06
CA LYS A 7 -8.14 -12.57 2.14
C LYS A 7 -7.60 -11.35 2.88
N PRO A 8 -6.79 -10.50 2.23
CA PRO A 8 -6.40 -9.22 2.82
C PRO A 8 -7.64 -8.35 3.05
N ASP A 9 -7.68 -7.64 4.17
CA ASP A 9 -8.74 -6.65 4.43
C ASP A 9 -8.56 -5.42 3.53
N ILE A 10 -7.31 -4.97 3.39
CA ILE A 10 -6.92 -3.82 2.59
C ILE A 10 -5.91 -4.24 1.52
N CYS A 11 -6.16 -3.85 0.27
CA CYS A 11 -5.25 -4.01 -0.86
C CYS A 11 -4.78 -2.65 -1.38
N VAL A 12 -3.50 -2.53 -1.74
CA VAL A 12 -2.95 -1.39 -2.48
C VAL A 12 -2.16 -1.96 -3.64
N ILE A 13 -2.55 -1.66 -4.88
CA ILE A 13 -1.98 -2.30 -6.07
C ILE A 13 -1.90 -1.32 -7.25
N ASP A 14 -0.93 -1.51 -8.15
CA ASP A 14 -0.80 -0.74 -9.40
C ASP A 14 -1.06 -1.57 -10.69
N GLN A 15 -1.45 -2.85 -10.53
CA GLN A 15 -1.61 -3.86 -11.60
C GLN A 15 -0.37 -4.02 -12.52
N ARG A 16 0.80 -3.63 -12.05
CA ARG A 16 2.07 -3.76 -12.78
C ARG A 16 2.99 -4.71 -12.03
N ILE A 17 3.75 -5.49 -12.78
CA ILE A 17 4.87 -6.29 -12.24
C ILE A 17 6.07 -5.94 -13.11
N ARG A 18 7.15 -5.44 -12.50
CA ARG A 18 8.39 -5.05 -13.22
C ARG A 18 8.13 -4.11 -14.41
N ARG A 19 7.25 -3.12 -14.23
CA ARG A 19 6.82 -2.15 -15.27
C ARG A 19 6.11 -2.77 -16.49
N MET A 20 5.74 -4.05 -16.43
CA MET A 20 4.88 -4.70 -17.40
C MET A 20 3.46 -4.79 -16.85
N SER A 21 2.48 -4.37 -17.65
CA SER A 21 1.06 -4.54 -17.31
C SER A 21 0.72 -6.03 -17.31
N LYS A 22 0.20 -6.54 -16.19
CA LYS A 22 -0.35 -7.89 -16.13
C LYS A 22 -1.73 -7.82 -15.51
N VAL A 23 -2.74 -8.31 -16.24
CA VAL A 23 -4.10 -8.39 -15.70
C VAL A 23 -4.11 -9.49 -14.64
N ILE A 24 -4.17 -9.08 -13.38
CA ILE A 24 -4.34 -10.00 -12.25
C ILE A 24 -5.85 -10.19 -12.06
N ARG A 25 -6.36 -11.37 -12.40
CA ARG A 25 -7.75 -11.76 -12.08
C ARG A 25 -7.80 -12.29 -10.65
N VAL A 26 -7.82 -11.38 -9.69
CA VAL A 26 -8.01 -11.70 -8.26
C VAL A 26 -9.23 -10.93 -7.78
N GLU A 27 -10.05 -11.59 -6.95
CA GLU A 27 -11.16 -10.95 -6.28
C GLU A 27 -10.61 -10.02 -5.19
N LEU A 28 -10.80 -8.72 -5.37
CA LEU A 28 -10.27 -7.69 -4.49
C LEU A 28 -11.36 -7.19 -3.52
N PRO A 29 -11.00 -6.80 -2.28
CA PRO A 29 -11.96 -6.20 -1.36
C PRO A 29 -12.59 -4.94 -1.93
N SER A 30 -13.92 -4.85 -1.85
CA SER A 30 -14.67 -3.62 -2.15
C SER A 30 -14.73 -2.73 -0.91
N PRO A 31 -14.82 -1.38 -1.04
CA PRO A 31 -14.86 -0.63 -2.30
C PRO A 31 -13.48 -0.52 -2.96
N VAL A 32 -13.47 -0.31 -4.28
CA VAL A 32 -12.25 -0.01 -5.04
C VAL A 32 -12.15 1.50 -5.25
N LEU A 33 -11.06 2.11 -4.78
CA LEU A 33 -10.75 3.53 -4.93
C LEU A 33 -9.58 3.71 -5.89
N SER A 34 -9.85 4.26 -7.07
CA SER A 34 -8.81 4.53 -8.08
C SER A 34 -8.12 5.88 -7.83
N VAL A 35 -6.79 5.89 -7.85
CA VAL A 35 -5.97 7.09 -7.63
C VAL A 35 -4.83 7.20 -8.62
N ILE A 36 -4.34 8.41 -8.86
CA ILE A 36 -3.11 8.63 -9.64
C ILE A 36 -1.94 8.87 -8.68
N ASN A 37 -0.84 8.15 -8.88
CA ASN A 37 0.39 8.34 -8.11
C ASN A 37 1.62 8.27 -9.02
N ARG A 38 2.27 9.40 -9.29
CA ARG A 38 3.46 9.42 -10.17
C ARG A 38 4.60 8.58 -9.55
N PRO A 39 5.52 8.05 -10.37
CA PRO A 39 6.70 7.33 -9.90
C PRO A 39 7.44 8.05 -8.78
N SER A 40 7.89 7.29 -7.78
CA SER A 40 8.66 7.83 -6.64
C SER A 40 7.96 8.96 -5.85
N THR A 41 6.62 9.05 -5.89
CA THR A 41 5.87 10.05 -5.11
C THR A 41 4.81 9.42 -4.20
N ILE A 42 4.29 10.22 -3.27
CA ILE A 42 3.10 9.93 -2.48
C ILE A 42 2.10 11.06 -2.74
N SER A 43 1.14 10.83 -3.62
CA SER A 43 0.16 11.84 -4.01
C SER A 43 -0.87 12.10 -2.89
N GLN A 44 -1.46 13.30 -2.88
CA GLN A 44 -2.55 13.59 -1.96
C GLN A 44 -3.77 12.69 -2.18
N GLN A 45 -4.02 12.26 -3.43
CA GLN A 45 -5.11 11.34 -3.74
C GLN A 45 -4.85 9.97 -3.08
N LEU A 46 -3.61 9.47 -3.15
CA LEU A 46 -3.22 8.24 -2.47
C LEU A 46 -3.42 8.34 -0.96
N LEU A 47 -2.99 9.43 -0.33
CA LEU A 47 -3.18 9.63 1.11
C LEU A 47 -4.67 9.58 1.51
N LYS A 48 -5.53 10.30 0.79
CA LYS A 48 -6.98 10.32 1.05
C LYS A 48 -7.64 8.94 0.87
N ALA A 49 -7.23 8.20 -0.17
CA ALA A 49 -7.75 6.86 -0.40
C ALA A 49 -7.31 5.89 0.71
N LEU A 50 -6.05 5.99 1.17
CA LEU A 50 -5.55 5.21 2.29
C LEU A 50 -6.29 5.56 3.59
N ASP A 51 -6.49 6.84 3.89
CA ASP A 51 -7.31 7.27 5.03
C ASP A 51 -8.67 6.57 4.99
N ARG A 52 -9.37 6.65 3.84
CA ARG A 52 -10.70 6.08 3.67
C ARG A 52 -10.76 4.57 3.89
N VAL A 53 -9.88 3.78 3.27
CA VAL A 53 -9.91 2.31 3.43
C VAL A 53 -9.48 1.88 4.83
N THR A 54 -8.58 2.62 5.48
CA THR A 54 -8.18 2.32 6.87
C THR A 54 -9.27 2.67 7.88
N GLU A 55 -10.02 3.75 7.66
CA GLU A 55 -11.18 4.11 8.49
C GLU A 55 -12.31 3.07 8.38
N ILE A 56 -12.56 2.58 7.16
CA ILE A 56 -13.55 1.52 6.91
C ILE A 56 -13.06 0.16 7.44
N GLY A 57 -11.74 -0.03 7.53
CA GLY A 57 -11.10 -1.28 7.91
C GLY A 57 -11.03 -2.32 6.78
N HIS A 58 -11.52 -2.01 5.58
CA HIS A 58 -11.41 -2.87 4.40
C HIS A 58 -11.53 -2.06 3.09
N GLY A 59 -10.99 -2.59 1.99
CA GLY A 59 -11.12 -2.03 0.65
C GLY A 59 -9.85 -2.10 -0.19
N THR A 60 -9.92 -1.61 -1.42
CA THR A 60 -8.79 -1.62 -2.35
C THR A 60 -8.47 -0.22 -2.83
N VAL A 61 -7.20 0.16 -2.80
CA VAL A 61 -6.67 1.33 -3.48
C VAL A 61 -5.98 0.87 -4.76
N LEU A 62 -6.56 1.23 -5.90
CA LEU A 62 -6.02 0.93 -7.22
C LEU A 62 -5.23 2.14 -7.74
N ILE A 63 -3.94 1.97 -7.97
CA ILE A 63 -3.01 3.04 -8.32
C ILE A 63 -2.74 3.02 -9.83
N HIS A 64 -3.04 4.13 -10.49
CA HIS A 64 -2.52 4.43 -11.81
C HIS A 64 -1.14 5.11 -11.67
N GLY A 65 -0.08 4.31 -11.73
CA GLY A 65 1.29 4.78 -11.55
C GLY A 65 2.18 3.77 -10.82
N GLU A 66 2.82 4.17 -9.72
CA GLU A 66 3.65 3.29 -8.87
C GLU A 66 3.11 3.20 -7.44
N GLU A 67 3.14 1.98 -6.87
CA GLU A 67 2.69 1.66 -5.51
C GLU A 67 3.81 1.64 -4.46
N ASP A 68 5.08 1.57 -4.87
CA ASP A 68 6.25 1.28 -4.01
C ASP A 68 6.34 2.08 -2.70
N LEU A 69 5.93 3.36 -2.72
CA LEU A 69 5.98 4.23 -1.53
C LEU A 69 4.70 4.20 -0.69
N ALA A 70 3.62 3.55 -1.13
CA ALA A 70 2.32 3.52 -0.47
C ALA A 70 2.35 2.75 0.87
N LEU A 71 3.29 1.82 1.02
CA LEU A 71 3.49 1.07 2.27
C LEU A 71 3.77 2.01 3.45
N ILE A 72 4.54 3.08 3.23
CA ILE A 72 4.91 4.04 4.29
C ILE A 72 3.66 4.70 4.91
N PRO A 73 2.83 5.44 4.14
CA PRO A 73 1.63 6.05 4.68
C PRO A 73 0.58 5.03 5.13
N LEU A 74 0.50 3.85 4.53
CA LEU A 74 -0.41 2.79 4.96
C LEU A 74 -0.07 2.30 6.37
N VAL A 75 1.17 1.91 6.63
CA VAL A 75 1.63 1.41 7.95
C VAL A 75 1.41 2.45 9.05
N LEU A 76 1.56 3.74 8.74
CA LEU A 76 1.29 4.82 9.70
C LEU A 76 -0.18 4.88 10.13
N ARG A 77 -1.11 4.52 9.24
CA ARG A 77 -2.58 4.54 9.46
C ARG A 77 -3.11 3.27 10.10
N LEU A 78 -2.47 2.12 9.87
CA LEU A 78 -2.93 0.84 10.40
C LEU A 78 -2.80 0.75 11.92
N PRO A 79 -3.69 0.04 12.63
CA PRO A 79 -3.53 -0.22 14.05
C PRO A 79 -2.27 -1.05 14.32
N THR A 80 -1.73 -0.95 15.54
CA THR A 80 -0.65 -1.84 15.96
C THR A 80 -1.11 -3.30 15.89
N ARG A 81 -0.18 -4.21 15.61
CA ARG A 81 -0.39 -5.65 15.39
C ARG A 81 -1.04 -6.02 14.05
N SER A 82 -1.36 -5.03 13.19
CA SER A 82 -1.61 -5.31 11.77
C SER A 82 -0.37 -5.92 11.11
N ILE A 83 -0.59 -6.69 10.05
CA ILE A 83 0.47 -7.21 9.20
C ILE A 83 0.30 -6.58 7.83
N ALA A 84 1.25 -5.75 7.42
CA ALA A 84 1.31 -5.19 6.08
C ALA A 84 2.29 -6.02 5.24
N CYS A 85 1.86 -6.50 4.09
CA CYS A 85 2.69 -7.31 3.20
C CYS A 85 2.98 -6.53 1.93
N TYR A 86 4.20 -6.62 1.41
CA TYR A 86 4.57 -6.07 0.10
C TYR A 86 5.47 -7.03 -0.67
N GLY A 87 5.39 -6.99 -1.99
CA GLY A 87 6.22 -7.84 -2.85
C GLY A 87 7.68 -7.39 -2.84
N ASP A 88 8.61 -8.34 -2.83
CA ASP A 88 10.00 -8.02 -3.16
C ASP A 88 10.10 -7.56 -4.63
N PRO A 89 10.95 -6.55 -4.96
CA PRO A 89 11.14 -6.08 -6.33
C PRO A 89 11.48 -7.19 -7.34
N PHE A 90 12.11 -8.27 -6.89
CA PHE A 90 12.47 -9.42 -7.71
C PHE A 90 11.35 -10.46 -7.81
N GLY A 91 10.26 -10.34 -7.06
CA GLY A 91 9.11 -11.24 -7.08
C GLY A 91 9.37 -12.62 -6.48
N ASN A 92 10.46 -12.79 -5.73
CA ASN A 92 10.87 -14.06 -5.15
C ASN A 92 10.24 -14.31 -3.79
N ALA A 93 9.85 -13.24 -3.08
CA ALA A 93 9.30 -13.33 -1.74
C ALA A 93 8.24 -12.26 -1.46
N LEU A 94 7.42 -12.54 -0.44
CA LEU A 94 6.56 -11.55 0.19
C LEU A 94 7.24 -11.08 1.47
N VAL A 95 7.40 -9.77 1.63
CA VAL A 95 7.92 -9.18 2.86
C VAL A 95 6.75 -8.82 3.76
N ALA A 96 6.76 -9.33 4.99
CA ALA A 96 5.75 -9.03 6.00
C ALA A 96 6.31 -8.03 7.03
N VAL A 97 5.56 -6.95 7.26
CA VAL A 97 5.85 -5.92 8.25
C VAL A 97 4.78 -5.97 9.34
N ILE A 98 5.19 -6.32 10.55
CA ILE A 98 4.31 -6.24 11.73
C ILE A 98 4.29 -4.80 12.21
N VAL A 99 3.09 -4.20 12.22
CA VAL A 99 2.90 -2.82 12.63
C VAL A 99 3.10 -2.71 14.13
N THR A 100 4.14 -1.98 14.54
CA THR A 100 4.45 -1.65 15.93
C THR A 100 4.73 -0.16 16.06
N ASP A 101 4.73 0.38 17.27
CA ASP A 101 5.08 1.79 17.47
C ASP A 101 6.51 2.10 17.02
N VAL A 102 7.44 1.13 17.13
CA VAL A 102 8.81 1.28 16.65
C VAL A 102 8.83 1.44 15.13
N VAL A 103 8.11 0.58 14.41
CA VAL A 103 7.99 0.64 12.95
C VAL A 103 7.32 1.94 12.53
N LYS A 104 6.22 2.33 13.17
CA LYS A 104 5.54 3.61 12.90
C LYS A 104 6.47 4.80 13.09
N ARG A 105 7.26 4.84 14.18
CA ARG A 105 8.26 5.90 14.38
C ARG A 105 9.33 5.90 13.29
N ALA A 106 9.83 4.73 12.88
CA ALA A 106 10.82 4.63 11.81
C ALA A 106 10.28 5.15 10.48
N PHE A 107 9.07 4.75 10.11
CA PHE A 107 8.41 5.16 8.87
C PHE A 107 8.02 6.64 8.90
N GLY A 108 7.57 7.16 10.06
CA GLY A 108 7.30 8.58 10.25
C GLY A 108 8.56 9.43 10.07
N ARG A 109 9.71 8.97 10.57
CA ARG A 109 11.01 9.63 10.31
C ARG A 109 11.41 9.60 8.84
N ALA A 110 11.16 8.48 8.14
CA ALA A 110 11.44 8.38 6.71
C ALA A 110 10.55 9.36 5.91
N LEU A 111 9.25 9.40 6.22
CA LEU A 111 8.30 10.33 5.60
C LEU A 111 8.69 11.79 5.84
N ASN A 112 9.12 12.14 7.06
CA ASN A 112 9.57 13.51 7.38
C ASN A 112 10.84 13.95 6.64
N LYS A 113 11.62 13.02 6.08
CA LYS A 113 12.79 13.32 5.24
C LYS A 113 12.43 13.50 3.76
N MET A 114 11.21 13.20 3.35
CA MET A 114 10.76 13.40 1.98
C MET A 114 10.53 14.88 1.68
N VAL A 115 10.79 15.28 0.43
CA VAL A 115 10.62 16.66 -0.04
C VAL A 115 9.34 16.79 -0.86
N ARG A 116 8.62 17.91 -0.69
CA ARG A 116 7.49 18.24 -1.56
C ARG A 116 7.98 18.60 -2.95
N VAL A 117 7.54 17.83 -3.94
CA VAL A 117 7.76 18.13 -5.37
C VAL A 117 6.52 18.85 -5.91
N LYS A 118 6.71 20.02 -6.54
CA LYS A 118 5.64 20.69 -7.30
C LYS A 118 5.45 19.93 -8.61
N MET A 119 4.21 19.58 -8.91
CA MET A 119 3.86 19.02 -10.21
C MET A 119 3.71 20.18 -11.20
N SER A 120 4.64 20.25 -12.15
CA SER A 120 4.43 20.92 -13.44
C SER A 120 3.57 20.06 -14.36
#